data_AF-A0A2V6SUY0-F1
#
_entry.id   AF-A0A2V6SUY0-F1
#
_cell.length_a   1.000
_cell.length_b   1.000
_cell.length_c   1.000
_cell.angle_alpha   90.00
_cell.angle_beta   90.00
_cell.angle_gamma   90.00
#
_symmetry.space_group_name_H-M   'P 1'
#
loop_
_entity.id
_entity.type
_entity.pdbx_description
1 polymer ?
#
loop_
_entity_poly.entity_id
_entity_poly.type
_entity_poly.pdbx_seq_one_letter_code
_entity_poly.pdbx_strand_id
1 'polypeptide(L)'
;MTRDPATETLLANLRGGPTDLAQLVERVERTGKPFVLVSPLAIAAWERRDPEAWASARQWFVERGIRLLTVPATVARRGGSSTTPD
;
A
#
# COMPACT_ATOMS: atom_id res chain seq x y z
N MET A 1 -9.50 19.85 12.41
CA MET A 1 -8.77 18.56 12.37
C MET A 1 -7.32 18.86 12.07
N THR A 2 -6.47 18.93 13.08
CA THR A 2 -5.03 19.16 12.90
C THR A 2 -4.38 17.84 12.54
N ARG A 3 -3.65 17.80 11.41
CA ARG A 3 -2.87 16.62 11.01
C ARG A 3 -1.74 16.45 12.03
N ASP A 4 -1.45 15.21 12.42
CA ASP A 4 -0.37 14.96 13.38
C ASP A 4 0.99 15.36 12.78
N PRO A 5 1.87 16.06 13.52
CA PRO A 5 3.11 16.62 13.00
C PRO A 5 4.09 15.56 12.47
N ALA A 6 4.11 14.35 13.05
CA ALA A 6 4.96 13.27 12.53
C ALA A 6 4.47 12.79 11.15
N THR A 7 3.16 12.85 10.91
CA THR A 7 2.58 12.63 9.58
C THR A 7 3.00 13.68 8.58
N GLU A 8 3.03 14.96 8.97
CA GLU A 8 3.44 16.04 8.08
C GLU A 8 4.92 15.95 7.72
N THR A 9 5.79 15.62 8.68
CA THR A 9 7.21 15.35 8.43
C THR A 9 7.40 14.17 7.48
N LEU A 10 6.67 13.06 7.70
CA LEU A 10 6.72 11.91 6.79
C LEU A 10 6.27 12.31 5.37
N LEU A 11 5.15 13.03 5.24
CA LEU A 11 4.65 13.46 3.94
C LEU A 11 5.58 14.45 3.24
N ALA A 12 6.26 15.33 3.98
CA ALA A 12 7.27 16.21 3.41
C ALA A 12 8.45 15.40 2.83
N ASN A 13 8.91 14.37 3.56
CA ASN A 13 9.96 13.48 3.08
C ASN A 13 9.52 12.64 1.88
N LEU A 14 8.26 12.18 1.86
CA LEU A 14 7.73 11.35 0.77
C LEU A 14 7.34 12.15 -0.49
N ARG A 15 6.95 13.44 -0.36
CA ARG A 15 6.59 14.29 -1.50
C ARG A 15 7.76 14.61 -2.43
N GLY A 16 9.00 14.39 -1.97
CA GLY A 16 10.19 14.49 -2.80
C GLY A 16 10.41 13.28 -3.73
N GLY A 17 9.70 12.16 -3.52
CA GLY A 17 9.91 10.92 -4.26
C GLY A 17 8.91 10.68 -5.41
N PRO A 18 9.28 9.92 -6.45
CA PRO A 18 8.44 9.60 -7.60
C PRO A 18 7.35 8.54 -7.31
N THR A 19 7.00 8.35 -6.04
CA THR A 19 6.31 7.16 -5.56
C THR A 19 4.98 7.51 -4.91
N ASP A 20 3.93 6.73 -5.19
CA ASP A 20 2.57 6.91 -4.64
C ASP A 20 2.46 6.70 -3.11
N LEU A 21 3.58 6.59 -2.38
CA LEU A 21 3.61 6.41 -0.93
C LEU A 21 2.97 7.60 -0.19
N ALA A 22 3.21 8.83 -0.64
CA ALA A 22 2.58 10.00 -0.04
C ALA A 22 1.05 9.89 -0.15
N GLN A 23 0.53 9.61 -1.35
CA GLN A 23 -0.90 9.45 -1.59
C GLN A 23 -1.52 8.32 -0.74
N LEU A 24 -0.78 7.23 -0.51
CA LEU A 24 -1.22 6.14 0.35
C LEU A 24 -1.42 6.60 1.79
N VAL A 25 -0.42 7.29 2.36
CA VAL A 25 -0.48 7.85 3.72
C VAL A 25 -1.64 8.85 3.84
N GLU A 26 -1.80 9.75 2.87
CA GLU A 26 -2.91 10.71 2.85
C GLU A 26 -4.27 10.01 2.80
N ARG A 27 -4.39 8.95 2.00
CA ARG A 27 -5.61 8.16 1.91
C ARG A 27 -5.92 7.49 3.24
N VAL A 28 -4.94 6.89 3.89
CA VAL A 28 -5.17 6.17 5.16
C VAL A 28 -5.63 7.13 6.26
N GLU A 29 -4.97 8.28 6.40
CA GLU A 29 -5.40 9.36 7.30
C GLU A 29 -6.84 9.78 7.03
N ARG A 30 -7.21 9.97 5.76
CA ARG A 30 -8.57 10.38 5.38
C ARG A 30 -9.62 9.29 5.64
N THR A 31 -9.25 8.02 5.48
CA THR A 31 -10.20 6.91 5.60
C THR A 31 -10.41 6.48 7.06
N GLY A 32 -9.45 6.76 7.94
CA GLY A 32 -9.50 6.38 9.36
C GLY A 32 -9.57 4.87 9.60
N LYS A 33 -9.22 4.05 8.60
CA LYS A 33 -9.31 2.59 8.68
C LYS A 33 -8.03 2.01 9.27
N PRO A 34 -8.13 0.95 10.10
CA PRO A 34 -6.95 0.27 10.66
C PRO A 34 -6.26 -0.66 9.64
N PHE A 35 -6.61 -0.58 8.36
CA PHE A 35 -5.99 -1.38 7.31
C PHE A 35 -6.02 -0.67 5.96
N VAL A 36 -5.05 -1.01 5.11
CA VAL A 36 -4.96 -0.54 3.74
C VAL A 36 -4.66 -1.69 2.79
N LEU A 37 -5.41 -1.74 1.68
CA LEU A 37 -5.21 -2.72 0.62
C LEU A 37 -4.16 -2.20 -0.35
N VAL A 38 -3.08 -2.95 -0.52
CA VAL A 38 -1.97 -2.59 -1.41
C VAL A 38 -1.69 -3.76 -2.37
N SER A 39 -1.47 -3.43 -3.64
CA SER A 39 -1.04 -4.44 -4.61
C SER A 39 0.37 -4.93 -4.29
N PRO A 40 0.65 -6.25 -4.34
CA PRO A 40 2.01 -6.76 -4.15
C PRO A 40 3.01 -6.18 -5.16
N LEU A 41 2.55 -5.81 -6.37
CA LEU A 41 3.37 -5.13 -7.37
C LEU A 41 3.80 -3.72 -6.92
N ALA A 42 2.93 -3.01 -6.20
CA ALA A 42 3.24 -1.69 -5.67
C ALA A 42 4.32 -1.80 -4.57
N ILE A 43 4.19 -2.78 -3.68
CA ILE A 43 5.21 -3.05 -2.64
C ILE A 43 6.57 -3.34 -3.29
N ALA A 44 6.62 -4.25 -4.28
CA ALA A 44 7.85 -4.58 -4.98
C ALA A 44 8.44 -3.37 -5.73
N ALA A 45 7.59 -2.48 -6.27
CA ALA A 45 8.05 -1.25 -6.92
C ALA A 45 8.66 -0.28 -5.90
N TRP A 46 8.07 -0.14 -4.70
CA TRP A 46 8.57 0.72 -3.64
C TRP A 46 9.89 0.21 -3.06
N GLU A 47 9.99 -1.09 -2.79
CA GLU A 47 11.22 -1.73 -2.33
C GLU A 47 12.39 -1.55 -3.30
N ARG A 48 12.10 -1.53 -4.61
CA ARG A 48 13.13 -1.37 -5.65
C ARG A 48 13.49 0.09 -5.93
N ARG A 49 12.51 1.01 -5.91
CA ARG A 49 12.73 2.41 -6.28
C ARG A 49 13.25 3.24 -5.12
N ASP A 50 12.65 3.10 -3.95
CA ASP A 50 12.97 3.89 -2.76
C ASP A 50 12.78 3.05 -1.48
N PRO A 51 13.71 2.11 -1.19
CA PRO A 51 13.61 1.25 -0.02
C PRO A 51 13.59 2.03 1.31
N GLU A 52 14.29 3.16 1.38
CA GLU A 52 14.35 4.01 2.59
C GLU A 52 13.02 4.73 2.85
N ALA A 53 12.41 5.31 1.80
CA ALA A 53 11.10 5.93 1.87
C ALA A 53 10.02 4.89 2.22
N TRP A 54 10.13 3.69 1.65
CA TRP A 54 9.26 2.57 1.98
C TRP A 54 9.38 2.13 3.44
N ALA A 55 10.61 1.99 3.96
CA ALA A 55 10.85 1.63 5.35
C ALA A 55 10.23 2.65 6.32
N SER A 56 10.38 3.94 6.03
CA SER A 56 9.80 5.03 6.82
C SER A 56 8.27 4.99 6.82
N ALA A 57 7.65 4.81 5.66
CA ALA A 57 6.20 4.64 5.55
C ALA A 57 5.72 3.39 6.30
N ARG A 58 6.45 2.27 6.18
CA ARG A 58 6.14 1.01 6.86
C ARG A 58 6.19 1.14 8.38
N GLN A 59 7.19 1.84 8.91
CA GLN A 59 7.29 2.13 10.34
C GLN A 59 6.08 2.94 10.82
N TRP A 60 5.71 4.00 10.09
CA TRP A 60 4.54 4.81 10.41
C TRP A 60 3.24 4.00 10.45
N PHE A 61 3.05 3.05 9.51
CA PHE A 61 1.88 2.17 9.53
C PHE A 61 1.87 1.30 10.80
N VAL A 62 3.02 0.73 11.20
CA VAL A 62 3.15 -0.12 12.39
C VAL A 62 2.89 0.66 13.68
N GLU A 63 3.48 1.85 13.82
CA GLU A 63 3.29 2.72 14.99
C GLU A 63 1.82 3.09 15.22
N ARG A 64 1.05 3.17 14.13
CA ARG A 64 -0.39 3.48 14.16
C ARG A 64 -1.29 2.25 14.20
N GLY A 65 -0.72 1.04 14.25
CA GLY A 65 -1.47 -0.21 14.22
C GLY A 65 -2.22 -0.46 12.91
N ILE A 66 -1.81 0.19 11.82
CA ILE A 66 -2.42 0.04 10.50
C ILE A 66 -1.83 -1.19 9.81
N ARG A 67 -2.69 -2.12 9.41
CA ARG A 67 -2.28 -3.34 8.70
C ARG A 67 -2.25 -3.12 7.20
N LEU A 68 -1.11 -3.41 6.57
CA LEU A 68 -1.06 -3.54 5.12
C LEU A 68 -1.55 -4.93 4.73
N LEU A 69 -2.63 -4.95 3.96
CA LEU A 69 -3.21 -6.16 3.42
C LEU A 69 -2.88 -6.22 1.93
N THR A 70 -2.25 -7.31 1.52
CA THR A 70 -2.08 -7.61 0.09
C THR A 70 -3.22 -8.50 -0.34
N VAL A 71 -3.94 -8.09 -1.39
CA VAL A 71 -4.80 -9.01 -2.11
C VAL A 71 -3.93 -9.72 -3.13
N PRO A 72 -3.82 -11.07 -3.08
CA PRO A 72 -3.30 -11.78 -4.23
C PRO A 72 -4.19 -11.42 -5.41
N ALA A 73 -3.61 -11.15 -6.58
CA ALA A 73 -4.39 -11.02 -7.81
C ALA A 73 -5.10 -12.36 -8.03
N THR A 74 -6.33 -12.48 -7.56
CA THR A 74 -7.07 -13.74 -7.55
C THR A 74 -7.37 -14.10 -9.00
N VAL A 75 -6.66 -15.10 -9.51
CA VAL A 75 -7.08 -16.10 -10.52
C VAL A 75 -8.04 -15.58 -11.59
N ALA A 76 -7.50 -15.02 -12.67
CA ALA A 76 -8.18 -14.98 -13.97
C ALA A 76 -7.94 -16.29 -14.73
N ARG A 77 -8.39 -17.45 -14.23
CA ARG A 77 -8.58 -18.65 -15.07
C ARG A 77 -9.41 -19.72 -14.36
N ARG A 78 -10.68 -19.87 -14.77
CA ARG A 78 -11.35 -21.17 -14.91
C ARG A 78 -12.63 -21.01 -15.74
N GLY A 79 -12.44 -20.82 -17.03
CA GLY A 79 -13.43 -21.14 -18.07
C GLY A 79 -12.87 -22.27 -18.91
N GLY A 80 -12.84 -23.47 -18.34
CA GLY A 80 -12.53 -24.71 -19.07
C GLY A 80 -13.76 -25.59 -18.97
N SER A 81 -14.71 -25.39 -19.89
CA SER A 81 -15.89 -26.24 -20.00
C SER A 81 -15.54 -27.47 -20.83
N SER A 82 -15.28 -28.55 -20.10
CA SER A 82 -15.55 -29.96 -20.37
C SER A 82 -15.84 -30.38 -21.82
N THR A 83 -14.89 -31.13 -22.39
CA THR A 83 -15.19 -32.19 -23.37
C THR A 83 -15.84 -33.35 -22.62
N THR A 84 -17.13 -33.59 -22.87
CA THR A 84 -17.83 -34.83 -22.52
C THR A 84 -17.54 -35.87 -23.61
N PRO A 85 -17.15 -37.11 -23.27
CA PRO A 85 -17.18 -38.20 -24.23
C PRO A 85 -18.54 -38.92 -24.16
N ASP A 86 -19.19 -39.06 -25.31
CA ASP A 86 -19.91 -40.28 -25.72
C ASP A 86 -19.79 -40.40 -27.24
#